data_AF-A0A7C4M9L5-F1
#
_entry.id   AF-A0A7C4M9L5-F1
#
_cell.length_a   1.000
_cell.length_b   1.000
_cell.length_c   1.000
_cell.angle_alpha   90.00
_cell.angle_beta   90.00
_cell.angle_gamma   90.00
#
_symmetry.space_group_name_H-M   'P 1'
#
loop_
_entity.id
_entity.type
_entity.pdbx_description
1 polymer ?
#
loop_
_entity_poly.entity_id
_entity_poly.type
_entity_poly.pdbx_seq_one_letter_code
_entity_poly.pdbx_strand_id
1 'polypeptide(L)'
;MSNEDLKIFLEDFLDFLDSLEASITKMKMQIGKLVGVVEKKSKFLWNPDRIKWEKIQGAKGEFEKSENVDNPEFKMMLKDLVAHGGKLVRDGWFYWVYKNGSTVGRKMR
;
A
#
# COMPACT_ATOMS: atom_id res chain seq x y z
N MET A 1 32.42 -21.52 -17.66
CA MET A 1 31.30 -21.50 -16.70
C MET A 1 30.20 -22.35 -17.32
N SER A 2 29.88 -23.48 -16.69
CA SER A 2 28.83 -24.37 -17.18
C SER A 2 27.45 -23.77 -16.90
N ASN A 3 26.41 -24.23 -17.60
CA ASN A 3 25.03 -23.83 -17.30
C ASN A 3 24.62 -24.19 -15.85
N GLU A 4 25.22 -25.25 -15.29
CA GLU A 4 25.03 -25.67 -13.90
C GLU A 4 25.60 -24.62 -12.93
N ASP A 5 26.83 -24.15 -13.17
CA ASP A 5 27.49 -23.15 -12.32
C ASP A 5 26.72 -21.82 -12.31
N LEU A 6 26.18 -21.41 -13.46
CA LEU A 6 25.37 -20.19 -13.55
C LEU A 6 24.06 -20.34 -12.79
N LYS A 7 23.43 -21.52 -12.82
CA LYS A 7 22.18 -21.76 -12.08
C LYS A 7 22.40 -21.70 -10.57
N ILE A 8 23.45 -22.36 -10.07
CA ILE A 8 23.82 -22.33 -8.65
C ILE A 8 24.10 -20.88 -8.21
N PHE A 9 24.87 -20.13 -9.01
CA PHE A 9 25.13 -18.72 -8.73
C PHE A 9 23.85 -17.88 -8.63
N LEU A 10 22.87 -18.10 -9.53
CA LEU A 10 21.60 -17.38 -9.50
C LEU A 10 20.76 -17.74 -8.28
N GLU A 11 20.75 -19.00 -7.86
CA GLU A 11 20.07 -19.45 -6.65
C GLU A 11 20.70 -18.80 -5.40
N ASP A 12 22.03 -18.86 -5.28
CA ASP A 12 22.77 -18.20 -4.19
C ASP A 12 22.55 -16.68 -4.17
N PHE A 13 22.49 -16.06 -5.34
CA PHE A 13 22.25 -14.63 -5.47
C PHE A 13 20.82 -14.25 -5.06
N LEU A 14 19.82 -15.08 -5.38
CA LEU A 14 18.45 -14.88 -4.91
C LEU A 14 18.36 -14.99 -3.38
N ASP A 15 18.98 -16.00 -2.79
CA ASP A 15 19.03 -16.16 -1.33
C ASP A 15 19.70 -14.97 -0.62
N PHE A 16 20.74 -14.41 -1.24
CA PHE A 16 21.39 -13.18 -0.77
C PHE A 16 20.43 -11.98 -0.83
N LEU A 17 19.70 -11.80 -1.94
CA LEU A 17 18.74 -10.71 -2.09
C LEU A 17 17.60 -10.83 -1.06
N ASP A 18 17.05 -12.03 -0.86
CA ASP A 18 16.00 -12.28 0.14
C ASP A 18 16.50 -11.96 1.56
N SER A 19 17.75 -12.31 1.87
CA SER A 19 18.40 -11.99 3.14
C SER A 19 18.58 -10.48 3.35
N LEU A 20 18.90 -9.73 2.29
CA LEU A 20 18.98 -8.27 2.34
C LEU A 20 17.60 -7.65 2.58
N GLU A 21 16.54 -8.12 1.91
CA GLU A 21 15.19 -7.63 2.11
C GLU A 21 14.70 -7.87 3.55
N ALA A 22 14.98 -9.06 4.11
CA ALA A 22 14.69 -9.37 5.50
C ALA A 22 15.43 -8.42 6.46
N SER A 23 16.69 -8.13 6.17
CA SER A 23 17.53 -7.22 6.97
C SER A 23 17.02 -5.78 6.94
N ILE A 24 16.67 -5.27 5.76
CA ILE A 24 16.06 -3.94 5.58
C ILE A 24 14.74 -3.85 6.35
N THR A 25 13.91 -4.88 6.24
CA THR A 25 12.62 -4.96 6.95
C THR A 25 12.81 -4.88 8.47
N LYS A 26 13.77 -5.64 9.01
CA LYS A 26 14.09 -5.64 10.44
C LYS A 26 14.61 -4.27 10.90
N MET A 27 15.44 -3.62 10.08
CA MET A 27 15.98 -2.30 10.40
C MET A 27 14.89 -1.23 10.42
N LYS A 28 13.98 -1.22 9.43
CA LYS A 28 12.81 -0.33 9.42
C LYS A 28 11.94 -0.51 10.67
N MET A 29 11.71 -1.76 11.11
CA MET A 29 10.98 -2.03 12.36
C MET A 29 11.70 -1.46 13.58
N GLN A 30 13.02 -1.57 13.67
CA GLN A 30 13.81 -1.03 14.79
C GLN A 30 13.78 0.50 14.80
N ILE A 31 13.97 1.14 13.63
CA ILE A 31 13.84 2.60 13.47
C ILE A 31 12.43 3.04 13.90
N GLY A 32 11.40 2.32 13.47
CA GLY A 32 10.03 2.63 13.83
C GLY A 32 9.76 2.57 15.33
N LYS A 33 10.36 1.61 16.04
CA LYS A 33 10.31 1.54 17.51
C LYS A 33 11.02 2.73 18.18
N LEU A 34 12.13 3.19 17.62
CA LEU A 34 12.93 4.27 18.20
C LEU A 34 12.33 5.66 17.95
N VAL A 35 11.77 5.88 16.77
CA VAL A 35 11.23 7.19 16.36
C VAL A 35 9.74 7.33 16.75
N GLY A 36 9.13 6.29 17.34
CA GLY A 36 7.69 6.26 17.65
C GLY A 36 6.80 6.16 16.41
N VAL A 37 7.40 6.11 15.21
CA VAL A 37 6.72 5.80 13.95
C VAL A 37 6.61 4.29 13.88
N VAL A 38 5.59 3.73 14.52
CA VAL A 38 5.18 2.36 14.17
C VAL A 38 4.74 2.43 12.71
N GLU A 39 5.66 2.21 11.78
CA GLU A 39 5.31 1.72 10.44
C GLU A 39 4.63 0.39 10.73
N LYS A 40 3.32 0.45 11.04
CA LYS A 40 2.43 -0.67 10.79
C LYS A 40 2.79 -1.04 9.38
N LYS A 41 3.37 -2.23 9.19
CA LYS A 41 3.38 -2.89 7.90
C LYS A 41 1.93 -2.83 7.46
N SER A 42 1.58 -1.82 6.68
CA SER A 42 0.46 -1.87 5.81
C SER A 42 0.78 -3.11 4.99
N LYS A 43 0.08 -4.22 5.27
CA LYS A 43 0.03 -5.37 4.37
C LYS A 43 -0.51 -4.98 3.00
N PHE A 44 -0.87 -3.71 2.82
CA PHE A 44 -1.41 -3.16 1.60
C PHE A 44 -0.28 -2.70 0.70
N LEU A 45 -0.53 -2.90 -0.60
CA LEU A 45 0.32 -2.46 -1.71
C LEU A 45 0.45 -0.93 -1.79
N TRP A 46 -0.31 -0.18 -0.98
CA TRP A 46 -0.39 1.27 -1.01
C TRP A 46 -0.63 1.84 0.38
N ASN A 47 -0.10 3.04 0.66
CA ASN A 47 -0.26 3.73 1.93
C ASN A 47 -1.34 4.82 1.85
N PRO A 48 -2.49 4.65 2.55
CA PRO A 48 -3.56 5.65 2.57
C PRO A 48 -3.14 7.01 3.12
N ASP A 49 -2.19 7.07 4.06
CA ASP A 49 -1.78 8.32 4.72
C ASP A 49 -0.94 9.23 3.81
N ARG A 50 -0.40 8.66 2.73
CA ARG A 50 0.32 9.40 1.68
C ARG A 50 -0.60 9.98 0.61
N ILE A 51 -1.89 9.66 0.66
CA ILE A 51 -2.90 10.15 -0.27
C ILE A 51 -3.50 11.43 0.32
N LYS A 52 -3.69 12.45 -0.52
CA LYS A 52 -4.37 13.69 -0.10
C LYS A 52 -5.86 13.42 -0.03
N TRP A 53 -6.44 13.53 1.15
CA TRP A 53 -7.86 13.33 1.39
C TRP A 53 -8.54 14.66 1.72
N GLU A 54 -9.65 14.93 1.05
CA GLU A 54 -10.52 16.07 1.30
C GLU A 54 -11.70 15.59 2.14
N LYS A 55 -11.87 16.19 3.32
CA LYS A 55 -13.03 15.92 4.19
C LYS A 55 -14.26 16.60 3.61
N ILE A 56 -15.31 15.82 3.40
CA ILE A 56 -16.58 16.26 2.85
C ILE A 56 -17.69 15.83 3.79
N GLN A 57 -18.63 16.75 4.05
CA GLN A 57 -19.83 16.43 4.80
C GLN A 57 -20.91 15.93 3.85
N GLY A 58 -21.26 14.65 3.97
CA GLY A 58 -22.32 14.03 3.19
C GLY A 58 -23.65 13.93 3.93
N ALA A 59 -24.69 13.54 3.19
CA ALA A 59 -26.02 13.25 3.75
C ALA A 59 -26.03 12.11 4.79
N LYS A 60 -24.97 11.29 4.87
CA LYS A 60 -24.82 10.16 5.81
C LYS A 60 -23.60 10.31 6.74
N GLY A 61 -23.20 11.55 7.01
CA GLY A 61 -22.08 11.91 7.86
C GLY A 61 -20.82 12.29 7.07
N GLU A 62 -19.77 12.61 7.82
CA GLU A 62 -18.46 12.98 7.27
C GLU A 62 -17.80 11.78 6.58
N PHE A 63 -17.22 12.06 5.42
CA PHE A 63 -16.40 11.12 4.69
C PHE A 63 -15.25 11.85 4.02
N GLU A 64 -14.25 11.11 3.58
CA GLU A 64 -13.07 11.66 2.92
C GLU A 64 -13.06 11.24 1.44
N LYS A 65 -12.68 12.16 0.57
CA LYS A 65 -12.60 11.94 -0.88
C LYS A 65 -11.21 12.28 -1.39
N SER A 66 -10.73 11.54 -2.38
CA SER A 66 -9.50 11.86 -3.09
C SER A 66 -9.66 11.65 -4.60
N GLU A 67 -9.09 12.58 -5.37
CA GLU A 67 -9.01 12.55 -6.84
C GLU A 67 -7.56 12.69 -7.31
N ASN A 68 -6.60 12.32 -6.45
CA ASN A 68 -5.19 12.59 -6.70
C ASN A 68 -4.57 11.55 -7.63
N VAL A 69 -4.95 11.59 -8.91
CA VAL A 69 -4.49 10.67 -9.96
C VAL A 69 -2.97 10.74 -10.16
N ASP A 70 -2.32 11.85 -9.81
CA ASP A 70 -0.87 12.03 -9.96
C ASP A 70 -0.06 11.29 -8.89
N ASN A 71 -0.67 10.90 -7.77
CA ASN A 71 0.02 10.19 -6.70
C ASN A 71 0.15 8.68 -7.01
N PRO A 72 1.38 8.11 -7.01
CA PRO A 72 1.58 6.68 -7.23
C PRO A 72 0.78 5.78 -6.29
N GLU A 73 0.66 6.17 -5.01
CA GLU A 73 -0.08 5.43 -3.99
C GLU A 73 -1.58 5.39 -4.32
N PHE A 74 -2.14 6.50 -4.84
CA PHE A 74 -3.52 6.58 -5.27
C PHE A 74 -3.80 5.69 -6.49
N LYS A 75 -2.89 5.64 -7.47
CA LYS A 75 -3.01 4.74 -8.61
C LYS A 75 -3.03 3.27 -8.19
N MET A 76 -2.17 2.90 -7.24
CA MET A 76 -2.13 1.53 -6.69
C MET A 76 -3.40 1.19 -5.92
N MET A 77 -3.89 2.12 -5.09
CA MET A 77 -5.17 2.00 -4.41
C MET A 77 -6.33 1.81 -5.38
N LEU A 78 -6.40 2.62 -6.45
CA LEU A 78 -7.47 2.55 -7.43
C LEU A 78 -7.47 1.21 -8.16
N LYS A 79 -6.30 0.71 -8.57
CA LYS A 79 -6.16 -0.62 -9.19
C LYS A 79 -6.67 -1.74 -8.27
N ASP A 80 -6.26 -1.71 -7.01
CA ASP A 80 -6.65 -2.69 -6.00
C ASP A 80 -8.16 -2.64 -5.70
N LEU A 81 -8.73 -1.44 -5.59
CA LEU A 81 -10.19 -1.25 -5.47
C LEU A 81 -10.94 -1.81 -6.69
N VAL A 82 -10.49 -1.52 -7.91
CA VAL A 82 -11.11 -2.03 -9.14
C VAL A 82 -11.03 -3.56 -9.20
N ALA A 83 -9.89 -4.15 -8.81
CA ALA A 83 -9.73 -5.60 -8.71
C ALA A 83 -10.70 -6.24 -7.70
N HIS A 84 -11.07 -5.51 -6.65
CA HIS A 84 -12.05 -5.93 -5.63
C HIS A 84 -13.50 -5.49 -5.93
N GLY A 85 -13.82 -5.11 -7.17
CA GLY A 85 -15.20 -4.73 -7.56
C GLY A 85 -15.62 -3.33 -7.11
N GLY A 86 -14.63 -2.45 -6.90
CA GLY A 86 -14.83 -1.02 -6.62
C GLY A 86 -15.08 -0.68 -5.15
N LYS A 87 -14.99 -1.65 -4.22
CA LYS A 87 -15.20 -1.44 -2.79
C LYS A 87 -14.26 -2.32 -1.97
N LEU A 88 -13.77 -1.80 -0.85
CA LEU A 88 -12.80 -2.50 -0.03
C LEU A 88 -12.87 -2.04 1.42
N VAL A 89 -12.75 -2.95 2.38
CA VAL A 89 -12.61 -2.62 3.81
C VAL A 89 -11.22 -3.02 4.26
N ARG A 90 -10.44 -2.08 4.79
CA ARG A 90 -9.08 -2.30 5.30
C ARG A 90 -8.80 -1.42 6.51
N ASP A 91 -8.23 -1.99 7.56
CA ASP A 91 -7.88 -1.30 8.81
C ASP A 91 -9.02 -0.46 9.42
N GLY A 92 -10.26 -0.96 9.35
CA GLY A 92 -11.45 -0.25 9.86
C GLY A 92 -11.93 0.88 8.95
N TRP A 93 -11.26 1.14 7.82
CA TRP A 93 -11.70 2.08 6.80
C TRP A 93 -12.42 1.35 5.67
N PHE A 94 -13.56 1.90 5.26
CA PHE A 94 -14.29 1.50 4.07
C PHE A 94 -13.94 2.44 2.93
N TYR A 95 -13.43 1.87 1.84
CA TYR A 95 -13.06 2.56 0.61
C TYR A 95 -14.03 2.18 -0.51
N TRP A 96 -14.35 3.12 -1.40
CA TRP A 96 -15.13 2.86 -2.60
C TRP A 96 -14.72 3.77 -3.76
N VAL A 97 -14.85 3.27 -4.98
CA VAL A 97 -14.66 4.04 -6.21
C VAL A 97 -16.00 4.65 -6.63
N TYR A 98 -15.98 5.91 -7.05
CA TYR A 98 -17.16 6.57 -7.61
C TYR A 98 -17.42 6.12 -9.04
N LYS A 99 -18.64 6.38 -9.55
CA LYS A 99 -19.03 6.00 -10.92
C LYS A 99 -18.15 6.62 -12.02
N ASN A 100 -17.45 7.72 -11.72
CA ASN A 100 -16.50 8.34 -12.65
C ASN A 100 -15.19 7.55 -12.80
N GLY A 101 -14.94 6.54 -11.96
CA GLY A 101 -13.78 5.65 -12.05
C GLY A 101 -12.43 6.27 -11.65
N SER A 102 -12.39 7.58 -11.38
CA SER A 102 -11.17 8.32 -11.03
C SER A 102 -11.17 8.87 -9.61
N THR A 103 -12.31 8.84 -8.92
CA THR A 103 -12.46 9.35 -7.56
C THR A 103 -12.66 8.21 -6.59
N VAL A 104 -11.96 8.27 -5.45
CA VAL A 104 -12.10 7.31 -4.35
C VAL A 104 -12.60 8.02 -3.11
N GLY A 105 -13.61 7.45 -2.48
CA GLY A 105 -14.07 7.83 -1.15
C GLY A 105 -13.56 6.86 -0.10
N ARG A 106 -13.31 7.36 1.11
CA ARG A 106 -13.08 6.55 2.31
C ARG A 106 -13.89 7.05 3.49
N LYS A 107 -14.30 6.13 4.37
CA LYS A 107 -15.02 6.43 5.61
C LYS A 107 -14.57 5.45 6.68
N MET A 108 -14.33 5.94 7.89
CA MET A 108 -14.09 5.08 9.05
C MET A 108 -15.40 4.37 9.44
N ARG A 109 -15.35 3.04 9.61
CA ARG A 109 -16.48 2.26 10.10
C ARG A 109 -16.61 2.32 11.62
#